data_AF-A0A975LNG1-F1
#
_entry.id   AF-A0A975LNG1-F1
#
_cell.length_a   1.000
_cell.length_b   1.000
_cell.length_c   1.000
_cell.angle_alpha   90.00
_cell.angle_beta   90.00
_cell.angle_gamma   90.00
#
_symmetry.space_group_name_H-M   'P 1'
#
loop_
_entity.id
_entity.type
_entity.pdbx_description
1 polymer ?
#
loop_
_entity_poly.entity_id
_entity_poly.type
_entity_poly.pdbx_seq_one_letter_code
_entity_poly.pdbx_strand_id
1 'polypeptide(L)'
;MSFIHKTFKTYDELREELQFLELRKIVLESRGTKKELKICLNRITELKSIIDVIESRIEKFAENNDRRYKVLYLRIVKRRSNPEIADDLDYSIRHVRRICSDFNKDFLQSSA
;
A
#
# COMPACT_ATOMS: atom_id res chain seq x y z
N MET A 1 -2.20 6.22 17.21
CA MET A 1 -1.54 5.75 15.97
C MET A 1 -0.82 6.92 15.30
N SER A 2 0.48 6.82 15.00
CA SER A 2 1.26 7.93 14.41
C SER A 2 0.81 8.25 12.98
N PHE A 3 1.06 9.48 12.51
CA PHE A 3 0.68 9.93 11.16
C PHE A 3 1.17 8.96 10.07
N ILE A 4 2.41 8.49 10.17
CA ILE A 4 3.04 7.57 9.22
C ILE A 4 2.27 6.24 9.16
N HIS A 5 1.93 5.66 10.32
CA HIS A 5 1.14 4.43 10.36
C HIS A 5 -0.23 4.60 9.69
N LYS A 6 -0.90 5.74 9.93
CA LYS A 6 -2.17 6.05 9.25
C LYS A 6 -1.97 6.13 7.73
N THR A 7 -0.90 6.76 7.25
CA THR A 7 -0.62 6.87 5.81
C THR A 7 -0.46 5.50 5.14
N PHE A 8 0.36 4.62 5.71
CA PHE A 8 0.55 3.27 5.16
C PHE A 8 -0.72 2.41 5.27
N LYS A 9 -1.48 2.54 6.37
CA LYS A 9 -2.76 1.87 6.55
C LYS A 9 -3.76 2.28 5.48
N THR A 10 -3.95 3.59 5.30
CA THR A 10 -4.87 4.13 4.29
C THR A 10 -4.45 3.72 2.89
N TYR A 11 -3.15 3.68 2.58
CA TYR A 11 -2.68 3.15 1.30
C TYR A 11 -3.12 1.69 1.09
N ASP A 12 -2.92 0.82 2.08
CA ASP A 12 -3.32 -0.59 2.00
C ASP A 12 -4.85 -0.74 1.85
N GLU A 13 -5.65 0.01 2.62
CA GLU A 13 -7.12 0.01 2.52
C GLU A 13 -7.60 0.44 1.13
N LEU A 14 -7.01 1.49 0.54
CA LEU A 14 -7.35 1.94 -0.81
C LEU A 14 -6.97 0.90 -1.88
N ARG A 15 -5.86 0.17 -1.68
CA ARG A 15 -5.45 -0.92 -2.57
C ARG A 15 -6.41 -2.10 -2.51
N GLU A 16 -6.88 -2.47 -1.32
CA GLU A 16 -7.91 -3.50 -1.15
C GLU A 16 -9.23 -3.09 -1.80
N GLU A 17 -9.65 -1.84 -1.61
CA GLU A 17 -10.85 -1.31 -2.28
C GLU A 17 -10.70 -1.36 -3.81
N LEU A 18 -9.52 -1.00 -4.34
CA LEU A 18 -9.24 -1.09 -5.77
C LEU A 18 -9.36 -2.52 -6.28
N GLN A 19 -8.79 -3.50 -5.57
CA GLN A 19 -8.90 -4.91 -5.92
C GLN A 19 -10.36 -5.37 -5.92
N PHE A 20 -11.14 -4.97 -4.92
CA PHE A 20 -12.57 -5.27 -4.86
C PHE A 20 -13.33 -4.68 -6.05
N LEU A 21 -13.04 -3.43 -6.43
CA LEU A 21 -13.65 -2.80 -7.61
C LEU A 21 -13.24 -3.50 -8.92
N GLU A 22 -11.99 -3.95 -9.04
CA GLU A 22 -11.53 -4.71 -10.20
C GLU A 22 -12.22 -6.09 -10.30
N LEU A 23 -12.45 -6.76 -9.16
CA LEU A 23 -13.28 -7.99 -9.14
C LEU A 23 -14.74 -7.69 -9.52
N ARG A 24 -15.30 -6.60 -9.00
CA ARG A 24 -16.66 -6.17 -9.35
C ARG A 24 -16.81 -5.86 -10.84
N LYS A 25 -15.79 -5.24 -11.45
CA LYS A 25 -15.74 -4.99 -12.89
C LYS A 25 -15.92 -6.29 -13.69
N ILE A 26 -15.21 -7.36 -13.33
CA ILE A 26 -15.32 -8.67 -14.00
C ILE A 26 -16.76 -9.20 -13.95
N VAL A 27 -17.41 -9.11 -12.78
CA VAL A 27 -18.80 -9.54 -12.64
C VAL A 27 -19.73 -8.68 -13.50
N LEU A 28 -19.55 -7.36 -13.49
CA LEU A 28 -20.37 -6.42 -14.27
C LEU A 28 -20.17 -6.57 -15.78
N GLU A 29 -18.98 -6.94 -16.25
CA GLU A 29 -18.74 -7.25 -17.67
C GLU A 29 -19.56 -8.46 -18.14
N SER A 30 -19.81 -9.42 -17.25
CA SER A 30 -20.58 -10.64 -17.58
C SER A 30 -22.10 -10.50 -17.43
N ARG A 31 -22.55 -9.71 -16.45
CA ARG A 31 -23.97 -9.72 -15.99
C ARG A 31 -24.54 -8.33 -15.69
N GLY A 32 -23.71 -7.30 -15.70
CA GLY A 32 -24.09 -5.95 -15.27
C GLY A 32 -24.70 -5.10 -16.38
N THR A 33 -25.31 -3.99 -15.99
CA THR A 33 -25.76 -2.99 -16.97
C THR A 33 -24.59 -2.12 -17.45
N LYS A 34 -24.68 -1.61 -18.69
CA LYS A 34 -23.68 -0.66 -19.23
C LYS A 34 -23.46 0.56 -18.32
N LYS A 35 -24.51 1.01 -17.62
CA LYS A 35 -24.45 2.15 -16.70
C LYS A 35 -23.61 1.82 -15.44
N GLU A 36 -23.85 0.67 -14.82
CA GLU A 36 -23.10 0.23 -13.63
C GLU A 36 -21.63 -0.01 -13.96
N LEU A 37 -21.35 -0.63 -15.11
CA LEU A 37 -19.98 -0.85 -15.58
C LEU A 37 -19.25 0.49 -15.73
N LYS A 38 -19.88 1.49 -16.36
CA LYS A 38 -19.30 2.84 -16.50
C LYS A 38 -18.99 3.48 -15.15
N ILE A 39 -19.91 3.40 -14.19
CA ILE A 39 -19.69 3.93 -12.82
C ILE A 39 -18.51 3.23 -12.14
N CYS A 40 -18.44 1.91 -12.27
CA CYS A 40 -17.35 1.13 -11.69
C CYS A 40 -15.99 1.51 -12.30
N LEU A 41 -15.91 1.66 -13.62
CA LEU A 41 -14.69 2.06 -14.33
C LEU A 41 -14.22 3.47 -13.94
N ASN A 42 -15.16 4.41 -13.78
CA ASN A 42 -14.84 5.76 -13.33
C ASN A 42 -14.24 5.73 -11.92
N ARG A 43 -14.85 5.00 -10.98
CA ARG A 43 -14.33 4.85 -9.61
C ARG A 43 -12.95 4.19 -9.58
N ILE A 44 -12.72 3.16 -10.40
CA ILE A 44 -11.40 2.53 -10.54
C ILE A 44 -10.35 3.56 -10.98
N THR A 45 -10.70 4.41 -11.95
CA THR A 45 -9.79 5.43 -12.48
C THR A 45 -9.47 6.49 -11.43
N GLU A 46 -10.50 6.99 -10.73
CA GLU A 46 -10.36 7.93 -9.63
C GLU A 46 -9.47 7.35 -8.51
N LEU A 47 -9.75 6.13 -8.07
CA LEU A 47 -9.02 5.49 -7.00
C LEU A 47 -7.56 5.20 -7.37
N LYS A 48 -7.28 4.78 -8.61
CA LYS A 48 -5.91 4.65 -9.13
C LYS A 48 -5.14 5.97 -9.04
N SER A 49 -5.75 7.07 -9.48
CA SER A 49 -5.09 8.37 -9.42
C SER A 49 -4.78 8.82 -7.99
N ILE A 50 -5.67 8.52 -7.02
CA ILE A 50 -5.45 8.82 -5.60
C ILE A 50 -4.30 7.97 -5.05
N ILE A 51 -4.30 6.67 -5.36
CA ILE A 51 -3.24 5.74 -4.93
C ILE A 51 -1.88 6.20 -5.46
N ASP A 52 -1.79 6.59 -6.73
CA ASP A 52 -0.54 7.06 -7.34
C ASP A 52 0.01 8.33 -6.64
N VAL A 53 -0.87 9.25 -6.26
CA VAL A 53 -0.49 10.46 -5.49
C VAL A 53 0.02 10.09 -4.10
N ILE A 54 -0.66 9.18 -3.40
CA ILE A 54 -0.25 8.74 -2.07
C ILE A 54 1.09 8.00 -2.14
N GLU A 55 1.24 7.08 -3.09
CA GLU A 55 2.47 6.34 -3.34
C GLU A 55 3.65 7.27 -3.58
N SER A 56 3.48 8.27 -4.45
CA SER A 56 4.50 9.29 -4.73
C SER A 56 4.87 10.08 -3.47
N ARG A 57 3.91 10.36 -2.59
CA ARG A 57 4.17 11.07 -1.31
C ARG A 57 4.91 10.17 -0.32
N ILE A 58 4.55 8.89 -0.22
CA ILE A 58 5.24 7.92 0.63
C ILE A 58 6.69 7.74 0.15
N GLU A 59 6.90 7.64 -1.17
CA GLU A 59 8.24 7.53 -1.76
C GLU A 59 9.12 8.72 -1.39
N LYS A 60 8.64 9.95 -1.65
CA LYS A 60 9.35 11.17 -1.26
C LYS A 60 9.62 11.23 0.23
N PHE A 61 8.67 10.81 1.06
CA PHE A 61 8.87 10.75 2.50
C PHE A 61 9.98 9.75 2.86
N ALA A 62 9.96 8.55 2.27
CA ALA A 62 10.95 7.51 2.53
C ALA A 62 12.37 7.88 2.05
N GLU A 63 12.49 8.69 1.01
CA GLU A 63 13.78 9.18 0.50
C GLU A 63 14.39 10.29 1.34
N ASN A 64 13.56 11.15 1.93
CA ASN A 64 14.01 12.32 2.68
C ASN A 64 14.16 12.06 4.19
N ASN A 65 13.86 10.86 4.68
CA ASN A 65 13.84 10.53 6.11
C ASN A 65 14.71 9.29 6.42
N ASP A 66 14.50 8.68 7.58
CA ASP A 66 15.20 7.46 8.04
C ASP A 66 15.09 6.32 7.00
N ARG A 67 16.21 5.63 6.74
CA ARG A 67 16.30 4.43 5.89
C ARG A 67 15.29 3.34 6.29
N ARG A 68 14.83 3.31 7.54
CA ARG A 68 13.71 2.44 7.99
C ARG A 68 12.43 2.68 7.18
N TYR A 69 12.12 3.91 6.80
CA TYR A 69 10.95 4.20 5.98
C TYR A 69 11.11 3.73 4.53
N LYS A 70 12.35 3.68 4.00
CA LYS A 70 12.61 3.04 2.70
C LYS A 70 12.32 1.53 2.73
N VAL A 71 12.69 0.85 3.82
CA VAL A 71 12.30 -0.56 4.05
C VAL A 71 10.78 -0.72 4.05
N LEU A 72 10.06 0.14 4.79
CA LEU A 72 8.60 0.07 4.87
C LEU A 72 7.91 0.38 3.53
N TYR A 73 8.41 1.37 2.80
CA TYR A 73 7.96 1.67 1.43
C TYR A 73 8.11 0.45 0.51
N LEU A 74 9.31 -0.14 0.44
CA LEU A 74 9.53 -1.31 -0.41
C LEU A 74 8.65 -2.50 0.01
N ARG A 75 8.43 -2.68 1.31
CA ARG A 75 7.63 -3.78 1.84
C ARG A 75 6.13 -3.63 1.60
N ILE A 76 5.58 -2.46 1.92
CA ILE A 76 4.13 -2.23 1.95
C ILE A 76 3.64 -1.77 0.57
N VAL A 77 4.32 -0.78 -0.01
CA VAL A 77 3.92 -0.16 -1.28
C VAL A 77 4.36 -1.00 -2.47
N LYS A 78 5.66 -1.34 -2.54
CA LYS A 78 6.19 -2.15 -3.65
C LYS A 78 6.00 -3.66 -3.48
N ARG A 79 5.44 -4.10 -2.35
CA ARG A 79 5.17 -5.52 -2.01
C ARG A 79 6.39 -6.44 -2.16
N ARG A 80 7.61 -5.89 -2.04
CA ARG A 80 8.85 -6.67 -2.13
C ARG A 80 9.00 -7.59 -0.93
N SER A 81 9.64 -8.72 -1.14
CA SER A 81 9.94 -9.69 -0.10
C SER A 81 11.09 -9.19 0.80
N ASN A 82 11.16 -9.68 2.04
CA ASN A 82 12.24 -9.29 2.95
C ASN A 82 13.64 -9.61 2.41
N PRO A 83 13.88 -10.74 1.70
CA PRO A 83 15.14 -10.99 1.00
C PRO A 83 15.45 -9.95 -0.07
N GLU A 84 14.52 -9.64 -0.98
CA GLU A 84 14.74 -8.64 -2.03
C GLU A 84 15.13 -7.28 -1.44
N ILE A 85 14.43 -6.84 -0.39
CA ILE A 85 14.70 -5.56 0.28
C ILE A 85 16.07 -5.58 0.98
N ALA A 86 16.45 -6.72 1.54
CA ALA A 86 17.74 -6.90 2.19
C ALA A 86 18.88 -6.75 1.17
N ASP A 87 18.72 -7.38 0.00
CA ASP A 87 19.68 -7.29 -1.10
C ASP A 87 19.74 -5.87 -1.69
N ASP A 88 18.59 -5.22 -1.92
CA ASP A 88 18.52 -3.86 -2.48
C ASP A 88 19.16 -2.79 -1.59
N LEU A 89 19.07 -2.95 -0.26
CA LEU A 89 19.49 -1.95 0.73
C LEU A 89 20.78 -2.32 1.46
N ASP A 90 21.45 -3.40 1.05
CA ASP A 90 22.63 -3.95 1.71
C ASP A 90 22.44 -4.18 3.22
N TYR A 91 21.29 -4.76 3.56
CA TYR A 91 20.89 -5.09 4.93
C TYR A 91 20.88 -6.60 5.15
N SER A 92 21.00 -7.01 6.42
CA SER A 92 20.65 -8.39 6.77
C SER A 92 19.13 -8.59 6.73
N ILE A 93 18.67 -9.76 6.27
CA ILE A 93 17.25 -10.15 6.29
C ILE A 93 16.65 -10.01 7.70
N ARG A 94 17.45 -10.31 8.74
CA ARG A 94 17.04 -10.16 10.15
C ARG A 94 16.75 -8.70 10.51
N HIS A 95 17.54 -7.76 9.99
CA HIS A 95 17.34 -6.34 10.22
C HIS A 95 16.05 -5.84 9.55
N VAL A 96 15.81 -6.22 8.29
CA VAL A 96 14.57 -5.93 7.56
C VAL A 96 13.36 -6.48 8.31
N ARG A 97 13.40 -7.75 8.75
CA ARG A 97 12.33 -8.37 9.55
C ARG A 97 12.04 -7.60 10.84
N ARG A 98 13.08 -7.10 11.53
CA ARG A 98 12.92 -6.33 12.77
C ARG A 98 12.18 -5.03 12.50
N ILE A 99 12.60 -4.25 11.49
CA ILE A 99 11.93 -2.99 11.12
C ILE A 99 10.44 -3.21 10.84
N CYS A 100 10.11 -4.24 10.04
CA CYS A 100 8.71 -4.55 9.75
C CYS A 100 7.94 -5.01 10.99
N SER A 101 8.57 -5.80 11.87
CA SER A 101 7.94 -6.26 13.10
C SER A 101 7.68 -5.12 14.08
N ASP A 102 8.62 -4.18 14.22
CA ASP A 102 8.48 -3.05 15.14
C ASP A 102 7.33 -2.14 14.67
N PHE A 103 7.27 -1.86 13.36
CA PHE A 103 6.14 -1.13 12.75
C PHE A 103 4.79 -1.82 12.99
N ASN A 104 4.71 -3.15 12.86
CA ASN A 104 3.46 -3.88 13.09
C ASN A 104 3.04 -3.91 14.57
N LYS A 105 3.99 -3.92 15.52
CA LYS A 105 3.66 -3.84 16.96
C LYS A 105 3.05 -2.49 17.31
N ASP A 106 3.65 -1.42 16.80
CA ASP A 106 3.14 -0.06 16.96
C ASP A 106 1.76 0.10 16.30
N PHE A 107 1.53 -0.60 15.19
CA PHE A 107 0.23 -0.65 14.51
C PHE A 107 -0.86 -1.27 15.40
N LEU A 108 -0.61 -2.46 15.95
CA LEU A 108 -1.60 -3.20 16.75
C LEU A 108 -1.92 -2.53 18.09
N GLN A 109 -0.90 -1.99 18.78
CA GLN A 109 -1.09 -1.29 20.05
C GLN A 109 -1.87 0.01 19.91
N SER A 110 -1.92 0.60 18.72
CA SER A 110 -2.58 1.89 18.50
C SER A 110 -3.97 1.80 17.86
N SER A 111 -4.46 0.58 17.67
CA SER A 111 -5.84 0.23 17.29
C SER A 111 -6.68 -0.38 18.42
N ALA A 112 -6.06 -0.60 19.60
CA ALA A 112 -6.74 -0.94 20.86
C ALA A 112 -6.99 0.33 21.68
#